data_AF-X1HLI9-F1
#
_entry.id   AF-X1HLI9-F1
#
_cell.length_a   1.000
_cell.length_b   1.000
_cell.length_c   1.000
_cell.angle_alpha   90.00
_cell.angle_beta   90.00
_cell.angle_gamma   90.00
#
_symmetry.space_group_name_H-M   'P 1'
#
loop_
_entity.id
_entity.type
_entity.pdbx_description
1 polymer ?
#
loop_
_entity_poly.entity_id
_entity_poly.type
_entity_poly.pdbx_seq_one_letter_code
_entity_poly.pdbx_strand_id
1 'polypeptide(L)'
;FKEVDRKDIAEYKKRSDEKKNLFKVDIELSDLPEIMDLEYESKVWEEIGKECLSCGSCSMVCPTCYCYDVFDEVSLDANHGVRKRQWDSCLFKDYALVAGGHNFRADRSSRVKNRFFHKQRGFVAQYGRPSCVGCGRCIEACPAKIDIIEVINRIRGVKL
;
A
#
# COMPACT_ATOMS: atom_id res chain seq x y z
N PHE A 1 -20.40 -33.04 -4.17
CA PHE A 1 -20.99 -31.69 -4.34
C PHE A 1 -22.50 -31.84 -4.47
N LYS A 2 -23.30 -30.93 -3.90
CA LYS A 2 -24.78 -30.93 -4.05
C LYS A 2 -25.16 -29.96 -5.17
N GLU A 3 -26.27 -30.23 -5.86
CA GLU A 3 -26.82 -29.28 -6.84
C GLU A 3 -27.32 -28.01 -6.15
N VAL A 4 -27.09 -26.87 -6.79
CA VAL A 4 -27.51 -25.55 -6.29
C VAL A 4 -29.00 -25.37 -6.56
N ASP A 5 -29.78 -25.07 -5.53
CA ASP A 5 -31.22 -24.84 -5.63
C ASP A 5 -31.59 -23.34 -5.55
N ARG A 6 -32.89 -23.04 -5.67
CA ARG A 6 -33.38 -21.64 -5.57
C ARG A 6 -33.18 -21.01 -4.20
N LYS A 7 -33.16 -21.81 -3.12
CA LYS A 7 -32.90 -21.32 -1.76
C LYS A 7 -31.44 -20.90 -1.63
N ASP A 8 -30.51 -21.68 -2.18
CA ASP A 8 -29.09 -21.33 -2.22
C ASP A 8 -28.86 -19.99 -2.95
N ILE A 9 -29.53 -19.78 -4.09
CA ILE A 9 -29.45 -18.53 -4.86
C ILE A 9 -30.01 -17.35 -4.05
N ALA A 10 -31.16 -17.54 -3.39
CA ALA A 10 -31.78 -16.49 -2.59
C ALA A 10 -30.92 -16.13 -1.37
N GLU A 11 -30.34 -17.12 -0.70
CA GLU A 11 -29.43 -16.93 0.42
C GLU A 11 -28.15 -16.22 -0.02
N TYR A 12 -27.56 -16.59 -1.16
CA TYR A 12 -26.40 -15.89 -1.73
C TYR A 12 -26.70 -14.41 -1.98
N LYS A 13 -27.84 -14.09 -2.61
CA LYS A 13 -28.26 -12.71 -2.86
C LYS A 13 -28.41 -11.92 -1.56
N LYS A 14 -29.09 -12.50 -0.57
CA LYS A 14 -29.28 -11.88 0.75
C LYS A 14 -27.94 -11.60 1.43
N ARG A 15 -27.04 -12.59 1.50
CA ARG A 15 -25.70 -12.45 2.09
C ARG A 15 -24.84 -11.43 1.35
N SER A 16 -24.98 -11.35 0.02
CA SER A 16 -24.25 -10.37 -0.78
C SER A 16 -24.71 -8.94 -0.49
N ASP A 17 -26.02 -8.73 -0.33
CA ASP A 17 -26.60 -7.43 0.03
C ASP A 17 -26.23 -7.02 1.46
N GLU A 18 -26.37 -7.93 2.42
CA GLU A 18 -25.93 -7.74 3.81
C GLU A 18 -24.45 -7.34 3.87
N LYS A 19 -23.57 -8.06 3.15
CA LYS A 19 -22.14 -7.72 3.06
C LYS A 19 -21.91 -6.34 2.49
N LYS A 20 -22.62 -5.96 1.42
CA LYS A 20 -22.49 -4.64 0.81
C LYS A 20 -22.85 -3.54 1.81
N ASN A 21 -23.92 -3.74 2.58
CA ASN A 21 -24.41 -2.77 3.57
C ASN A 21 -23.55 -2.68 4.85
N LEU A 22 -22.62 -3.61 5.08
CA LEU A 22 -21.66 -3.53 6.20
C LEU A 22 -20.54 -2.52 5.94
N PHE A 23 -20.20 -2.23 4.69
CA PHE A 23 -19.19 -1.23 4.34
C PHE A 23 -19.80 0.16 4.44
N LYS A 24 -19.33 0.96 5.40
CA LYS A 24 -19.83 2.32 5.66
C LYS A 24 -19.02 3.42 4.97
N VAL A 25 -17.85 3.07 4.44
CA VAL A 25 -16.96 4.00 3.77
C VAL A 25 -17.21 3.89 2.27
N ASP A 26 -17.55 5.02 1.67
CA ASP A 26 -17.63 5.18 0.23
C ASP A 26 -16.38 5.92 -0.27
N ILE A 27 -15.77 5.43 -1.35
CA ILE A 27 -14.58 6.01 -1.95
C ILE A 27 -14.60 5.80 -3.46
N GLU A 28 -14.36 6.87 -4.21
CA GLU A 28 -14.30 6.83 -5.66
C GLU A 28 -12.92 6.30 -6.13
N LEU A 29 -12.94 5.18 -6.86
CA LEU A 29 -11.74 4.47 -7.32
C LEU A 29 -11.64 4.35 -8.85
N SER A 30 -12.67 4.72 -9.59
CA SER A 30 -12.81 4.42 -11.03
C SER A 30 -11.67 4.99 -11.90
N ASP A 31 -11.22 6.20 -11.60
CA ASP A 31 -10.17 6.97 -12.27
C ASP A 31 -8.97 7.25 -11.35
N LEU A 32 -8.88 6.55 -10.21
CA LEU A 32 -7.83 6.80 -9.23
C LEU A 32 -6.41 6.67 -9.82
N PRO A 33 -6.08 5.69 -10.69
CA PRO A 33 -4.76 5.59 -11.29
C PRO A 33 -4.38 6.83 -12.12
N GLU A 34 -5.32 7.38 -12.88
CA GLU A 34 -5.16 8.59 -13.69
C GLU A 34 -4.98 9.83 -12.81
N ILE A 35 -5.80 9.97 -11.77
CA ILE A 35 -5.66 11.03 -10.78
C ILE A 35 -4.28 10.97 -10.11
N MET A 36 -3.83 9.77 -9.73
CA MET A 36 -2.50 9.59 -9.16
C MET A 36 -1.43 10.09 -10.12
N ASP A 37 -1.47 9.74 -11.41
CA ASP A 37 -0.50 10.21 -12.40
C ASP A 37 -0.55 11.74 -12.61
N LEU A 38 -1.73 12.35 -12.64
CA LEU A 38 -1.90 13.81 -12.75
C LEU A 38 -1.38 14.56 -11.51
N GLU A 39 -1.52 13.96 -10.32
CA GLU A 39 -1.17 14.56 -9.04
C GLU A 39 0.21 14.08 -8.52
N TYR A 40 1.10 13.66 -9.43
CA TYR A 40 2.45 13.21 -9.07
C TYR A 40 3.28 14.26 -8.34
N GLU A 41 3.08 15.53 -8.67
CA GLU A 41 3.78 16.69 -8.08
C GLU A 41 2.94 17.42 -7.02
N SER A 42 1.84 16.83 -6.56
CA SER A 42 0.96 17.44 -5.57
C SER A 42 1.67 17.76 -4.26
N LYS A 43 1.41 18.95 -3.71
CA LYS A 43 1.97 19.39 -2.41
C LYS A 43 1.52 18.52 -1.23
N VAL A 44 0.43 17.79 -1.40
CA VAL A 44 -0.06 16.80 -0.43
C VAL A 44 1.06 15.80 -0.07
N TRP A 45 1.91 15.41 -1.03
CA TRP A 45 3.01 14.47 -0.74
C TRP A 45 4.07 15.05 0.22
N GLU A 46 4.30 16.36 0.17
CA GLU A 46 5.19 17.04 1.11
C GLU A 46 4.57 17.13 2.50
N GLU A 47 3.27 17.44 2.57
CA GLU A 47 2.49 17.51 3.81
C GLU A 47 2.48 16.16 4.53
N ILE A 48 2.06 15.10 3.83
CA ILE A 48 2.07 13.74 4.36
C ILE A 48 3.51 13.28 4.68
N GLY A 49 4.50 13.70 3.90
CA GLY A 49 5.91 13.42 4.15
C GLY A 49 6.42 14.01 5.48
N LYS A 50 5.91 15.18 5.90
CA LYS A 50 6.25 15.82 7.18
C LYS A 50 5.68 15.03 8.36
N GLU A 51 4.43 14.56 8.23
CA GLU A 51 3.73 13.74 9.24
C GLU A 51 4.29 12.31 9.34
N CYS A 52 4.65 11.71 8.21
CA CYS A 52 5.06 10.31 8.15
C CYS A 52 6.35 10.05 8.92
N LEU A 53 6.33 9.07 9.83
CA LEU A 53 7.52 8.66 10.58
C LEU A 53 8.46 7.73 9.81
N SER A 54 8.11 7.31 8.58
CA SER A 54 8.86 6.30 7.81
C SER A 54 9.05 4.96 8.57
N CYS A 55 8.17 4.63 9.51
CA CYS A 55 8.31 3.45 10.38
C CYS A 55 7.88 2.12 9.75
N GLY A 56 7.32 2.11 8.54
CA GLY A 56 6.95 0.88 7.84
C GLY A 56 5.75 0.11 8.40
N SER A 57 5.17 0.48 9.56
CA SER A 57 4.05 -0.25 10.20
C SER A 57 2.92 -0.55 9.23
N CYS A 58 2.52 0.43 8.42
CA CYS A 58 1.45 0.27 7.46
C CYS A 58 1.77 -0.75 6.34
N SER A 59 3.04 -0.96 5.94
CA SER A 59 3.39 -2.03 4.97
C SER A 59 3.39 -3.39 5.61
N MET A 60 3.89 -3.49 6.85
CA MET A 60 4.04 -4.75 7.56
C MET A 60 2.69 -5.41 7.85
N VAL A 61 1.63 -4.62 8.09
CA VAL A 61 0.27 -5.13 8.32
C VAL A 61 -0.58 -5.25 7.06
N CYS A 62 -0.08 -4.80 5.90
CA CYS A 62 -0.87 -4.76 4.68
C CYS A 62 -0.79 -6.11 3.95
N PRO A 63 -1.93 -6.77 3.68
CA PRO A 63 -1.94 -8.11 3.08
C PRO A 63 -1.49 -8.14 1.61
N THR A 64 -1.33 -6.98 0.97
CA THR A 64 -0.89 -6.88 -0.44
C THR A 64 0.49 -6.24 -0.60
N CYS A 65 1.17 -5.90 0.50
CA CYS A 65 2.55 -5.46 0.45
C CYS A 65 3.48 -6.67 0.51
N TYR A 66 4.54 -6.63 -0.31
CA TYR A 66 5.53 -7.71 -0.38
C TYR A 66 6.98 -7.19 -0.44
N CYS A 67 7.24 -5.98 0.05
CA CYS A 67 8.59 -5.42 0.07
C CYS A 67 9.52 -6.31 0.91
N TYR A 68 10.69 -6.61 0.36
CA TYR A 68 11.71 -7.42 1.03
C TYR A 68 13.09 -6.87 0.68
N ASP A 69 14.06 -7.22 1.51
CA ASP A 69 15.47 -7.01 1.27
C ASP A 69 16.20 -8.37 1.22
N VAL A 70 17.37 -8.37 0.59
CA VAL A 70 18.23 -9.54 0.44
C VAL A 70 19.62 -9.17 0.93
N PHE A 71 20.10 -9.91 1.93
CA PHE A 71 21.44 -9.72 2.48
C PHE A 71 22.21 -11.04 2.50
N ASP A 72 23.53 -10.93 2.45
CA ASP A 72 24.45 -12.06 2.54
C ASP A 72 25.01 -12.15 3.96
N GLU A 73 24.83 -13.29 4.60
CA GLU A 73 25.42 -13.61 5.90
C GLU A 73 26.65 -14.49 5.65
N VAL A 74 27.84 -13.92 5.87
CA VAL A 74 29.12 -14.60 5.66
C VAL A 74 29.50 -15.33 6.93
N SER A 75 29.96 -16.58 6.81
CA SER A 75 30.46 -17.35 7.96
C SER A 75 31.73 -16.71 8.53
N LEU A 76 31.98 -16.94 9.83
CA LEU A 76 33.15 -16.38 10.51
C LEU A 76 34.50 -16.84 9.92
N ASP A 77 34.52 -17.99 9.24
CA ASP A 77 35.69 -18.51 8.51
C ASP A 77 35.90 -17.86 7.14
N ALA A 78 34.99 -16.98 6.70
CA ALA A 78 34.94 -16.31 5.40
C ALA A 78 34.96 -17.23 4.16
N ASN A 79 34.75 -18.55 4.33
CA ASN A 79 34.76 -19.52 3.24
C ASN A 79 33.35 -19.93 2.77
N HIS A 80 32.32 -19.57 3.53
CA HIS A 80 30.93 -19.89 3.24
C HIS A 80 30.04 -18.66 3.45
N GLY A 81 28.83 -18.71 2.88
CA GLY A 81 27.85 -17.66 3.08
C GLY A 81 26.46 -18.12 2.68
N VAL A 82 25.44 -17.48 3.26
CA VAL A 82 24.04 -17.74 2.93
C VAL A 82 23.38 -16.42 2.54
N ARG A 83 22.73 -16.41 1.39
CA ARG A 83 21.86 -15.32 0.96
C ARG A 83 20.48 -15.48 1.59
N LYS A 84 20.07 -14.52 2.41
CA LYS A 84 18.78 -14.54 3.11
C LYS A 84 17.89 -13.44 2.58
N ARG A 85 16.58 -13.69 2.60
CA ARG A 85 15.53 -12.70 2.32
C ARG A 85 14.82 -12.36 3.62
N GLN A 86 14.65 -11.08 3.90
CA GLN A 86 13.87 -10.60 5.04
C GLN A 86 12.78 -9.63 4.60
N TRP A 87 11.71 -9.53 5.39
CA TRP A 87 10.70 -8.51 5.18
C TRP A 87 11.32 -7.13 5.34
N ASP A 88 10.93 -6.22 4.44
CA ASP A 88 11.41 -4.86 4.44
C ASP A 88 10.27 -3.90 4.05
N SER A 89 10.53 -2.59 4.07
CA SER A 89 9.55 -1.57 3.74
C SER A 89 10.11 -0.53 2.79
N CYS A 90 9.36 -0.25 1.72
CA CYS A 90 9.62 0.91 0.86
C CYS A 90 9.56 2.28 1.56
N LEU A 91 9.17 2.33 2.84
CA LEU A 91 9.20 3.53 3.67
C LEU A 91 10.53 3.71 4.41
N PHE A 92 11.35 2.67 4.56
CA PHE A 92 12.66 2.79 5.17
C PHE A 92 13.61 3.54 4.26
N LYS A 93 14.51 4.33 4.87
CA LYS A 93 15.46 5.17 4.14
C LYS A 93 16.35 4.32 3.23
N ASP A 94 16.78 3.18 3.72
CA ASP A 94 17.81 2.36 3.06
C ASP A 94 17.23 1.49 1.94
N TYR A 95 15.91 1.33 1.84
CA TYR A 95 15.25 0.51 0.82
C TYR A 95 15.58 0.95 -0.62
N ALA A 96 15.82 2.24 -0.83
CA ALA A 96 16.15 2.80 -2.15
C ALA A 96 17.63 3.24 -2.25
N LEU A 97 18.45 2.89 -1.26
CA LEU A 97 19.89 3.13 -1.26
C LEU A 97 20.56 2.10 -2.17
N VAL A 98 21.41 2.58 -3.08
CA VAL A 98 22.18 1.72 -3.99
C VAL A 98 23.67 2.00 -3.87
N ALA A 99 24.49 1.22 -4.58
CA ALA A 99 25.93 1.37 -4.63
C ALA A 99 26.35 2.83 -4.93
N GLY A 100 27.40 3.29 -4.26
CA GLY A 100 27.86 4.68 -4.33
C GLY A 100 27.11 5.66 -3.42
N GLY A 101 26.19 5.18 -2.57
CA GLY A 101 25.45 6.02 -1.63
C GLY A 101 24.29 6.80 -2.25
N HIS A 102 23.98 6.54 -3.52
CA HIS A 102 22.84 7.15 -4.19
C HIS A 102 21.53 6.62 -3.62
N ASN A 103 20.56 7.50 -3.40
CA ASN A 103 19.25 7.12 -2.90
C ASN A 103 18.16 7.82 -3.71
N PHE A 104 17.43 7.05 -4.51
CA PHE A 104 16.37 7.58 -5.39
C PHE A 104 15.13 8.08 -4.62
N ARG A 105 15.06 7.79 -3.31
CA ARG A 105 13.95 8.18 -2.43
C ARG A 105 14.47 8.63 -1.06
N ALA A 106 15.43 9.56 -1.08
CA ALA A 106 16.07 10.08 0.13
C ALA A 106 15.08 10.80 1.07
N ASP A 107 14.08 11.47 0.50
CA ASP A 107 13.07 12.23 1.26
C ASP A 107 11.88 11.38 1.71
N ARG A 108 11.32 11.69 2.88
CA ARG A 108 10.12 11.03 3.41
C ARG A 108 8.92 11.16 2.48
N SER A 109 8.74 12.34 1.87
CA SER A 109 7.69 12.63 0.87
C SER A 109 7.78 11.68 -0.32
N SER A 110 8.99 11.46 -0.85
CA SER A 110 9.21 10.56 -1.99
C SER A 110 8.89 9.09 -1.64
N ARG A 111 9.20 8.64 -0.43
CA ARG A 111 8.92 7.27 0.03
C ARG A 111 7.43 7.03 0.29
N VAL A 112 6.77 7.95 0.99
CA VAL A 112 5.32 7.84 1.22
C VAL A 112 4.56 7.96 -0.10
N LYS A 113 4.95 8.89 -0.99
CA LYS A 113 4.40 8.94 -2.35
C LYS A 113 4.54 7.60 -3.06
N ASN A 114 5.74 7.00 -3.07
CA ASN A 114 5.96 5.68 -3.67
C ASN A 114 5.04 4.59 -3.08
N ARG A 115 4.80 4.60 -1.77
CA ARG A 115 3.87 3.66 -1.14
C ARG A 115 2.45 3.77 -1.72
N PHE A 116 1.93 4.99 -1.87
CA PHE A 116 0.60 5.22 -2.44
C PHE A 116 0.58 4.92 -3.94
N PHE A 117 1.57 5.41 -4.70
CA PHE A 117 1.68 5.17 -6.14
C PHE A 117 1.76 3.70 -6.48
N HIS A 118 2.66 2.96 -5.85
CA HIS A 118 2.80 1.53 -6.12
C HIS A 118 1.47 0.82 -5.85
N LYS A 119 0.82 1.15 -4.73
CA LYS A 119 -0.43 0.54 -4.27
C LYS A 119 -1.64 0.85 -5.15
N GLN A 120 -1.84 2.12 -5.51
CA GLN A 120 -3.05 2.59 -6.19
C GLN A 120 -2.92 2.63 -7.71
N ARG A 121 -1.70 2.83 -8.22
CA ARG A 121 -1.44 2.99 -9.66
C ARG A 121 -0.54 1.89 -10.20
N GLY A 122 0.57 1.57 -9.53
CA GLY A 122 1.57 0.61 -10.00
C GLY A 122 1.00 -0.77 -10.28
N PHE A 123 0.15 -1.29 -9.39
CA PHE A 123 -0.52 -2.58 -9.57
C PHE A 123 -1.56 -2.59 -10.69
N VAL A 124 -2.11 -1.44 -11.07
CA VAL A 124 -3.17 -1.39 -12.09
C VAL A 124 -2.62 -1.81 -13.45
N ALA A 125 -1.41 -1.38 -13.79
CA ALA A 125 -0.76 -1.76 -15.05
C ALA A 125 -0.60 -3.28 -15.21
N GLN A 126 -0.39 -4.00 -14.09
CA GLN A 126 -0.18 -5.45 -14.12
C GLN A 126 -1.46 -6.26 -13.88
N TYR A 127 -2.39 -5.77 -13.05
CA TYR A 127 -3.54 -6.54 -12.56
C TYR A 127 -4.91 -5.92 -12.89
N GLY A 128 -4.93 -4.79 -13.60
CA GLY A 128 -6.16 -4.09 -14.00
C GLY A 128 -6.92 -3.40 -12.86
N ARG A 129 -6.35 -3.36 -11.65
CA ARG A 129 -6.96 -2.71 -10.47
C ARG A 129 -5.91 -2.31 -9.43
N PRO A 130 -6.24 -1.34 -8.54
CA PRO A 130 -5.45 -1.06 -7.35
C PRO A 130 -5.28 -2.30 -6.47
N SER A 131 -4.15 -2.42 -5.75
CA SER A 131 -3.94 -3.53 -4.80
C SER A 131 -4.50 -3.25 -3.40
N CYS A 132 -5.10 -2.09 -3.18
CA CYS A 132 -5.81 -1.81 -1.93
C CYS A 132 -7.12 -2.62 -1.89
N VAL A 133 -7.33 -3.36 -0.80
CA VAL A 133 -8.55 -4.18 -0.58
C VAL A 133 -9.48 -3.57 0.47
N GLY A 134 -9.25 -2.32 0.88
CA GLY A 134 -10.11 -1.62 1.85
C GLY A 134 -10.08 -2.17 3.28
N CYS A 135 -9.07 -2.96 3.67
CA CYS A 135 -9.05 -3.64 4.98
C CYS A 135 -8.78 -2.74 6.21
N GLY A 136 -8.45 -1.46 6.03
CA GLY A 136 -8.24 -0.50 7.14
C GLY A 136 -7.00 -0.70 8.02
N ARG A 137 -6.32 -1.86 7.98
CA ARG A 137 -5.19 -2.19 8.87
C ARG A 137 -4.06 -1.16 8.88
N CYS A 138 -3.80 -0.52 7.75
CA CYS A 138 -2.78 0.52 7.66
C CYS A 138 -3.13 1.79 8.43
N ILE A 139 -4.42 2.12 8.56
CA ILE A 139 -4.91 3.28 9.30
C ILE A 139 -4.72 3.01 10.80
N GLU A 140 -5.24 1.87 11.28
CA GLU A 140 -5.13 1.43 12.67
C GLU A 140 -3.68 1.34 13.17
N ALA A 141 -2.77 0.83 12.34
CA ALA A 141 -1.38 0.63 12.72
C ALA A 141 -0.52 1.91 12.63
N CYS A 142 -1.03 3.02 12.09
CA CYS A 142 -0.22 4.21 11.82
C CYS A 142 -0.09 5.08 13.08
N PRO A 143 1.12 5.20 13.70
CA PRO A 143 1.30 6.05 14.88
C PRO A 143 1.10 7.54 14.60
N ALA A 144 1.29 7.96 13.34
CA ALA A 144 1.05 9.33 12.88
C ALA A 144 -0.41 9.59 12.48
N LYS A 145 -1.31 8.59 12.59
CA LYS A 145 -2.72 8.69 12.22
C LYS A 145 -2.98 9.08 10.75
N ILE A 146 -2.07 8.73 9.85
CA ILE A 146 -2.27 8.94 8.40
C ILE A 146 -3.35 7.99 7.90
N ASP A 147 -4.45 8.55 7.41
CA ASP A 147 -5.55 7.82 6.79
C ASP A 147 -5.40 7.79 5.26
N ILE A 148 -5.40 6.58 4.69
CA ILE A 148 -5.29 6.39 3.24
C ILE A 148 -6.48 6.95 2.45
N ILE A 149 -7.68 6.95 3.04
CA ILE A 149 -8.90 7.50 2.42
C ILE A 149 -8.82 9.02 2.39
N GLU A 150 -8.42 9.65 3.49
CA GLU A 150 -8.22 11.10 3.54
C GLU A 150 -7.17 11.56 2.53
N VAL A 151 -6.04 10.85 2.45
CA VAL A 151 -4.98 11.16 1.48
C VAL A 151 -5.50 11.02 0.05
N ILE A 152 -6.25 9.96 -0.27
CA ILE A 152 -6.85 9.79 -1.61
C ILE A 152 -7.81 10.95 -1.91
N ASN A 153 -8.68 11.33 -0.97
CA ASN A 153 -9.61 12.44 -1.17
C ASN A 153 -8.89 13.79 -1.37
N ARG A 154 -7.82 14.05 -0.61
CA ARG A 154 -6.95 15.23 -0.76
C ARG A 154 -6.30 15.26 -2.14
N ILE A 155 -5.79 14.13 -2.61
CA ILE A 155 -5.19 14.00 -3.95
C ILE A 155 -6.24 14.19 -5.04
N ARG A 156 -7.45 13.64 -4.88
CA ARG A 156 -8.56 13.86 -5.84
C ARG A 156 -9.06 15.31 -5.87
N GLY A 157 -8.72 16.14 -4.88
CA GLY A 157 -9.17 17.53 -4.78
C GLY A 157 -10.65 17.69 -4.46
N VAL A 158 -11.33 16.63 -4.02
CA VAL A 158 -12.73 16.70 -3.59
C VAL A 158 -12.74 17.23 -2.17
N LYS A 159 -13.22 18.47 -1.98
CA LYS A 159 -13.44 19.02 -0.63
C LYS A 159 -14.47 18.16 0.11
N LEU A 160 -14.08 17.65 1.28
CA LEU A 160 -14.99 17.12 2.29
C LEU A 160 -15.77 18.26 2.96
#